data_AF-M6GGW6-F1
#
_entry.id   AF-M6GGW6-F1
#
_cell.length_a   1.000
_cell.length_b   1.000
_cell.length_c   1.000
_cell.angle_alpha   90.00
_cell.angle_beta   90.00
_cell.angle_gamma   90.00
#
_symmetry.space_group_name_H-M   'P 1'
#
loop_
_entity.id
_entity.type
_entity.pdbx_description
1 polymer ?
#
loop_
_entity_poly.entity_id
_entity_poly.type
_entity_poly.pdbx_seq_one_letter_code
_entity_poly.pdbx_strand_id
1 'polypeptide(L)'
;MELSEKEWVPAPEIKNGTNFDYFFVLERGCMRTKSIVEEITKLQEVTAILRGENGCPWDKEQDHQTLVPYLIEESQEVIEAILKKDDDLLKEELGDLLFQVVFHARLAEERRSFDLGDIAKRVSDKLIFRHPHVFKPEELTLSTSQEVLENWEKIKDKEKRIQKIHLSS
;
A
#
# COMPACT_ATOMS: atom_id res chain seq x y z
N MET A 1 -14.83 33.10 6.02
CA MET A 1 -13.72 32.62 5.19
C MET A 1 -14.10 31.21 4.80
N GLU A 2 -14.78 31.09 3.66
CA GLU A 2 -15.40 29.85 3.18
C GLU A 2 -14.31 28.83 2.85
N LEU A 3 -14.47 27.62 3.37
CA LEU A 3 -13.66 26.46 3.00
C LEU A 3 -14.03 26.11 1.56
N SER A 4 -13.09 26.25 0.62
CA SER A 4 -13.29 25.76 -0.73
C SER A 4 -13.39 24.23 -0.67
N GLU A 5 -14.57 23.70 -0.95
CA GLU A 5 -14.79 22.28 -1.23
C GLU A 5 -13.91 21.89 -2.43
N LYS A 6 -12.72 21.34 -2.18
CA LYS A 6 -11.99 20.60 -3.21
C LYS A 6 -12.91 19.43 -3.59
N GLU A 7 -13.42 19.44 -4.83
CA GLU A 7 -14.31 18.42 -5.37
C GLU A 7 -13.73 17.02 -5.11
N TRP A 8 -14.38 16.27 -4.22
CA TRP A 8 -14.12 14.85 -4.06
C TRP A 8 -14.66 14.13 -5.30
N VAL A 9 -13.78 13.51 -6.08
CA VAL A 9 -14.18 12.71 -7.24
C VAL A 9 -14.34 11.25 -6.80
N PRO A 10 -15.54 10.64 -6.91
CA PRO A 10 -15.74 9.24 -6.56
C PRO A 10 -14.91 8.31 -7.45
N ALA A 11 -14.45 7.20 -6.87
CA ALA A 11 -13.78 6.14 -7.63
C ALA A 11 -14.71 5.58 -8.74
N PRO A 12 -14.20 5.33 -9.95
CA PRO A 12 -15.02 4.82 -11.05
C PRO A 12 -15.58 3.43 -10.76
N GLU A 13 -16.78 3.15 -11.27
CA GLU A 13 -17.45 1.84 -11.15
C GLU A 13 -16.62 0.75 -11.83
N ILE A 14 -16.20 -0.26 -11.06
CA ILE A 14 -15.48 -1.43 -11.56
C ILE A 14 -16.50 -2.40 -12.16
N LYS A 15 -16.62 -2.43 -13.49
CA LYS A 15 -17.46 -3.42 -14.18
C LYS A 15 -16.62 -4.62 -14.57
N ASN A 16 -16.89 -5.73 -13.89
CA ASN A 16 -16.43 -7.09 -14.16
C ASN A 16 -14.92 -7.29 -13.97
N GLY A 17 -14.57 -7.84 -12.81
CA GLY A 17 -13.19 -8.17 -12.44
C GLY A 17 -12.53 -9.09 -13.45
N THR A 18 -11.75 -8.51 -14.36
CA THR A 18 -10.46 -8.99 -14.89
C THR A 18 -9.97 -7.99 -15.95
N ASN A 19 -9.51 -6.82 -15.50
CA ASN A 19 -8.40 -6.04 -16.07
C ASN A 19 -8.38 -4.69 -15.35
N PHE A 20 -7.33 -4.45 -14.56
CA PHE A 20 -6.93 -3.08 -14.24
C PHE A 20 -6.39 -2.49 -15.55
N ASP A 21 -7.30 -2.06 -16.42
CA ASP A 21 -6.95 -1.39 -17.65
C ASP A 21 -6.45 0.01 -17.26
N TYR A 22 -5.14 0.09 -17.04
CA TYR A 22 -4.36 1.29 -16.71
C TYR A 22 -4.65 2.49 -17.66
N PHE A 23 -5.38 2.24 -18.74
CA PHE A 23 -5.64 3.17 -19.82
C PHE A 23 -6.70 4.26 -19.50
N PHE A 24 -7.61 4.04 -18.55
CA PHE A 24 -8.77 4.96 -18.36
C PHE A 24 -8.48 6.21 -17.51
N VAL A 25 -7.31 6.34 -16.87
CA VAL A 25 -6.95 7.53 -16.06
C VAL A 25 -6.34 8.67 -16.91
N LEU A 26 -6.15 8.47 -18.22
CA LEU A 26 -5.38 9.40 -19.06
C LEU A 26 -6.18 10.49 -19.80
N GLU A 27 -7.50 10.61 -19.65
CA GLU A 27 -8.31 11.61 -20.39
C GLU A 27 -8.60 12.92 -19.63
N ARG A 28 -7.75 13.32 -18.68
CA ARG A 28 -7.72 14.71 -18.19
C ARG A 28 -6.30 15.27 -18.12
N GLY A 29 -5.77 15.61 -19.29
CA GLY A 29 -4.89 16.77 -19.48
C GLY A 29 -3.73 16.98 -18.51
N CYS A 30 -3.10 15.92 -17.99
CA CYS A 30 -1.84 16.02 -17.27
C CYS A 30 -0.74 15.37 -18.09
N MET A 31 0.30 16.14 -18.41
CA MET A 31 1.44 15.73 -19.21
C MET A 31 2.08 14.45 -18.64
N ARG A 32 2.05 13.38 -19.46
CA ARG A 32 2.82 12.12 -19.35
C ARG A 32 3.65 11.97 -18.07
N THR A 33 3.01 11.45 -17.03
CA THR A 33 3.71 10.85 -15.89
C THR A 33 4.40 9.59 -16.38
N LYS A 34 5.66 9.38 -15.99
CA LYS A 34 6.29 8.05 -16.11
C LYS A 34 5.39 6.99 -15.47
N SER A 35 5.47 5.77 -15.96
CA SER A 35 4.63 4.70 -15.41
C SER A 35 4.96 4.53 -13.92
N ILE A 36 3.95 4.43 -13.07
CA ILE A 36 4.15 4.10 -11.65
C ILE A 36 4.99 2.82 -11.47
N VAL A 37 4.86 1.88 -12.40
CA VAL A 37 5.68 0.67 -12.45
C VAL A 37 7.17 1.01 -12.63
N GLU A 38 7.50 2.02 -13.45
CA GLU A 38 8.88 2.46 -13.66
C GLU A 38 9.45 3.09 -12.39
N GLU A 39 8.70 3.95 -11.70
CA GLU A 39 9.20 4.64 -10.49
C GLU A 39 9.34 3.70 -9.29
N ILE A 40 8.41 2.74 -9.11
CA ILE A 40 8.54 1.71 -8.08
C ILE A 40 9.71 0.77 -8.38
N THR A 41 9.84 0.32 -9.64
CA THR A 41 10.99 -0.49 -10.06
C THR A 41 12.30 0.24 -9.80
N LYS A 42 12.38 1.53 -10.13
CA LYS A 42 13.55 2.35 -9.87
C LYS A 42 13.88 2.43 -8.37
N LEU A 43 12.90 2.57 -7.49
CA LEU A 43 13.12 2.56 -6.04
C LEU A 43 13.68 1.21 -5.56
N GLN A 44 13.16 0.10 -6.08
CA GLN A 44 13.71 -1.23 -5.79
C GLN A 44 15.16 -1.37 -6.28
N GLU A 45 15.46 -0.90 -7.50
CA GLU A 45 16.81 -0.92 -8.08
C GLU A 45 17.80 -0.07 -7.26
N VAL A 46 17.41 1.15 -6.87
CA VAL A 46 18.23 2.01 -6.01
C VAL A 46 18.51 1.30 -4.68
N THR A 47 17.50 0.71 -4.04
CA THR A 47 17.67 -0.03 -2.79
C THR A 47 18.62 -1.22 -2.95
N ALA A 48 18.50 -1.95 -4.08
CA ALA A 48 19.39 -3.07 -4.38
C ALA A 48 20.84 -2.64 -4.64
N ILE A 49 21.05 -1.49 -5.28
CA ILE A 49 22.38 -0.89 -5.49
C ILE A 49 22.99 -0.47 -4.15
N LEU A 50 22.22 0.22 -3.30
CA LEU A 50 22.67 0.65 -1.97
C LEU A 50 23.10 -0.53 -1.09
N ARG A 51 22.47 -1.69 -1.23
CA ARG A 51 22.84 -2.92 -0.51
C ARG A 51 23.79 -3.84 -1.27
N GLY A 52 24.20 -3.46 -2.49
CA GLY A 52 25.09 -4.25 -3.34
C GLY A 52 26.52 -4.35 -2.80
N GLU A 53 27.38 -5.10 -3.48
CA GLU A 53 28.78 -5.28 -3.09
C GLU A 53 29.51 -3.95 -2.86
N ASN A 54 29.34 -3.01 -3.80
CA ASN A 54 29.90 -1.65 -3.79
C ASN A 54 28.91 -0.60 -3.21
N GLY A 55 27.89 -1.06 -2.51
CA GLY A 55 26.84 -0.22 -1.93
C GLY A 55 27.28 0.53 -0.66
N CYS A 56 26.33 1.22 -0.05
CA CYS A 56 26.51 1.95 1.19
C CYS A 56 26.77 0.98 2.36
N PRO A 57 27.84 1.16 3.16
CA PRO A 57 28.14 0.29 4.30
C PRO A 57 27.01 0.22 5.32
N TRP A 58 26.37 1.37 5.60
CA TRP A 58 25.26 1.46 6.55
C TRP A 58 24.04 0.70 6.04
N ASP A 59 23.68 0.85 4.75
CA ASP A 59 22.54 0.12 4.21
C ASP A 59 22.78 -1.39 4.24
N LYS A 60 24.00 -1.85 3.97
CA LYS A 60 24.35 -3.29 3.94
C LYS A 60 24.26 -3.97 5.30
N GLU A 61 24.61 -3.28 6.39
CA GLU A 61 24.59 -3.85 7.74
C GLU A 61 23.18 -3.94 8.34
N GLN A 62 22.17 -3.30 7.74
CA GLN A 62 20.80 -3.33 8.26
C GLN A 62 20.14 -4.70 8.11
N ASP A 63 19.31 -5.03 9.09
CA ASP A 63 18.34 -6.13 9.07
C ASP A 63 16.94 -5.63 9.49
N HIS A 64 15.96 -6.54 9.61
CA HIS A 64 14.60 -6.15 9.97
C HIS A 64 14.49 -5.54 11.37
N GLN A 65 15.36 -5.92 12.30
CA GLN A 65 15.35 -5.48 13.68
C GLN A 65 16.01 -4.12 13.83
N THR A 66 17.13 -3.89 13.13
CA THR A 66 17.82 -2.60 13.15
C THR A 66 17.00 -1.49 12.51
N LEU A 67 16.10 -1.82 11.58
CA LEU A 67 15.21 -0.85 10.91
C LEU A 67 13.95 -0.46 11.71
N VAL A 68 13.60 -1.19 12.79
CA VAL A 68 12.37 -0.91 13.57
C VAL A 68 12.29 0.53 14.09
N PRO A 69 13.35 1.12 14.67
CA PRO A 69 13.29 2.49 15.17
C PRO A 69 12.95 3.50 14.06
N TYR A 70 13.54 3.33 12.88
CA TYR A 70 13.30 4.20 11.73
C TYR A 70 11.85 4.06 11.24
N LEU A 71 11.34 2.83 11.11
CA LEU A 71 9.92 2.63 10.76
C LEU A 71 8.95 3.34 11.73
N ILE A 72 9.29 3.39 13.02
CA ILE A 72 8.51 4.11 14.03
C ILE A 72 8.61 5.63 13.81
N GLU A 73 9.81 6.13 13.56
CA GLU A 73 10.10 7.55 13.29
C GLU A 73 9.32 8.04 12.05
N GLU A 74 9.49 7.39 10.89
CA GLU A 74 8.77 7.76 9.65
C GLU A 74 7.24 7.73 9.86
N SER A 75 6.73 6.76 10.63
CA SER A 75 5.31 6.68 10.94
C SER A 75 4.83 7.87 11.78
N GLN A 76 5.68 8.38 12.67
CA GLN A 76 5.39 9.57 13.48
C GLN A 76 5.46 10.83 12.63
N GLU A 77 6.43 10.95 11.73
CA GLU A 77 6.57 12.11 10.84
C GLU A 77 5.40 12.23 9.85
N VAL A 78 4.93 11.10 9.30
CA VAL A 78 3.68 11.06 8.53
C VAL A 78 2.50 11.59 9.34
N ILE A 79 2.37 11.19 10.62
CA ILE A 79 1.30 11.69 11.49
C ILE A 79 1.43 13.19 11.70
N GLU A 80 2.64 13.70 11.94
CA GLU A 80 2.88 15.12 12.08
C GLU A 80 2.49 15.91 10.82
N ALA A 81 2.86 15.42 9.64
CA ALA A 81 2.53 16.04 8.37
C ALA A 81 1.01 16.13 8.15
N ILE A 82 0.27 15.05 8.47
CA ILE A 82 -1.20 15.02 8.44
C ILE A 82 -1.78 16.09 9.38
N LEU A 83 -1.27 16.18 10.62
CA LEU A 83 -1.77 17.13 11.61
C LEU A 83 -1.48 18.58 11.22
N LYS A 84 -0.35 18.83 10.56
CA LYS A 84 0.03 20.14 10.01
C LYS A 84 -0.75 20.51 8.74
N LYS A 85 -1.43 19.55 8.11
CA LYS A 85 -2.12 19.71 6.81
C LYS A 85 -1.19 20.23 5.71
N ASP A 86 0.04 19.75 5.74
CA ASP A 86 1.09 20.11 4.79
C ASP A 86 1.23 18.99 3.76
N ASP A 87 0.67 19.20 2.57
CA ASP A 87 0.65 18.20 1.50
C ASP A 87 2.07 17.91 0.95
N ASP A 88 2.99 18.88 1.01
CA ASP A 88 4.36 18.69 0.52
C ASP A 88 5.18 17.87 1.53
N LEU A 89 5.09 18.21 2.81
CA LEU A 89 5.67 17.40 3.88
C LEU A 89 5.07 15.98 3.87
N LEU A 90 3.74 15.86 3.76
CA LEU A 90 3.08 14.55 3.75
C LEU A 90 3.58 13.65 2.61
N LYS A 91 3.87 14.24 1.44
CA LYS A 91 4.42 13.52 0.29
C LYS A 91 5.84 13.04 0.52
N GLU A 92 6.66 13.82 1.24
CA GLU A 92 8.02 13.47 1.65
C GLU A 92 7.98 12.29 2.62
N GLU A 93 7.26 12.43 3.75
CA GLU A 93 7.22 11.39 4.79
C GLU A 93 6.56 10.08 4.32
N LEU A 94 5.54 10.17 3.45
CA LEU A 94 4.97 8.96 2.83
C LEU A 94 5.96 8.27 1.88
N GLY A 95 6.87 9.02 1.28
CA GLY A 95 7.98 8.50 0.49
C GLY A 95 8.97 7.72 1.34
N ASP A 96 9.34 8.26 2.51
CA ASP A 96 10.29 7.62 3.42
C ASP A 96 9.66 6.39 4.09
N LEU A 97 8.39 6.45 4.49
CA LEU A 97 7.65 5.28 4.95
C LEU A 97 7.52 4.21 3.85
N LEU A 98 7.31 4.59 2.58
CA LEU A 98 7.32 3.66 1.45
C LEU A 98 8.70 3.03 1.27
N PHE A 99 9.77 3.81 1.41
CA PHE A 99 11.14 3.29 1.36
C PHE A 99 11.38 2.23 2.44
N GLN A 100 10.91 2.42 3.68
CA GLN A 100 10.98 1.39 4.72
C GLN A 100 10.33 0.07 4.26
N VAL A 101 9.15 0.11 3.64
CA VAL A 101 8.47 -1.09 3.10
C VAL A 101 9.32 -1.76 2.01
N VAL A 102 9.90 -0.98 1.09
CA VAL A 102 10.78 -1.50 0.02
C VAL A 102 12.07 -2.10 0.60
N PHE A 103 12.65 -1.50 1.63
CA PHE A 103 13.85 -2.01 2.30
C PHE A 103 13.56 -3.36 2.96
N HIS A 104 12.46 -3.47 3.71
CA HIS A 104 12.02 -4.75 4.27
C HIS A 104 11.74 -5.80 3.19
N ALA A 105 11.12 -5.41 2.06
CA ALA A 105 10.94 -6.32 0.93
C ALA A 105 12.28 -6.80 0.37
N ARG A 106 13.27 -5.91 0.24
CA ARG A 106 14.61 -6.26 -0.25
C ARG A 106 15.33 -7.24 0.66
N LEU A 107 15.29 -7.01 1.98
CA LEU A 107 15.84 -7.93 2.98
C LEU A 107 15.17 -9.32 2.96
N ALA A 108 13.88 -9.38 2.65
CA ALA A 108 13.16 -10.65 2.51
C ALA A 108 13.52 -11.37 1.20
N GLU A 109 13.68 -10.62 0.11
CA GLU A 109 14.08 -11.11 -1.20
C GLU A 109 15.50 -11.71 -1.17
N GLU A 110 16.45 -11.04 -0.50
CA GLU A 110 17.82 -11.53 -0.29
C GLU A 110 17.85 -12.89 0.45
N ARG A 111 16.84 -13.15 1.28
CA ARG A 111 16.64 -14.42 1.99
C ARG A 111 15.72 -15.39 1.23
N ARG A 112 15.31 -15.06 0.00
CA ARG A 112 14.39 -15.84 -0.84
C ARG A 112 13.06 -16.15 -0.15
N SER A 113 12.55 -15.22 0.67
CA SER A 113 11.32 -15.41 1.46
C SER A 113 10.08 -14.83 0.78
N PHE A 114 10.11 -13.54 0.44
CA PHE A 114 9.04 -12.82 -0.26
C PHE A 114 9.61 -11.52 -0.84
N ASP A 115 8.88 -10.89 -1.76
CA ASP A 115 9.25 -9.59 -2.34
C ASP A 115 8.14 -8.53 -2.20
N LEU A 116 8.35 -7.36 -2.82
CA LEU A 116 7.38 -6.26 -2.80
C LEU A 116 6.07 -6.63 -3.52
N GLY A 117 6.16 -7.46 -4.57
CA GLY A 117 5.00 -7.96 -5.31
C GLY A 117 4.14 -8.88 -4.44
N ASP A 118 4.76 -9.76 -3.65
CA ASP A 118 4.05 -10.59 -2.67
C ASP A 118 3.31 -9.75 -1.63
N ILE A 119 3.95 -8.70 -1.11
CA ILE A 119 3.33 -7.75 -0.17
C ILE A 119 2.11 -7.09 -0.81
N ALA A 120 2.28 -6.49 -1.98
CA ALA A 120 1.24 -5.77 -2.71
C ALA A 120 0.06 -6.69 -3.06
N LYS A 121 0.35 -7.90 -3.53
CA LYS A 121 -0.67 -8.92 -3.84
C LYS A 121 -1.43 -9.32 -2.58
N ARG A 122 -0.72 -9.62 -1.48
CA ARG A 122 -1.34 -10.06 -0.22
C ARG A 122 -2.28 -9.00 0.35
N VAL A 123 -1.88 -7.73 0.35
CA VAL A 123 -2.75 -6.65 0.84
C VAL A 123 -3.93 -6.41 -0.11
N SER A 124 -3.72 -6.48 -1.42
CA SER A 124 -4.79 -6.30 -2.42
C SER A 124 -5.85 -7.38 -2.32
N ASP A 125 -5.45 -8.66 -2.34
CA ASP A 125 -6.37 -9.80 -2.20
C ASP A 125 -7.19 -9.72 -0.90
N LYS A 126 -6.52 -9.35 0.19
CA LYS A 126 -7.15 -9.18 1.51
C LYS A 126 -8.17 -8.03 1.51
N LEU A 127 -7.86 -6.90 0.88
CA LEU A 127 -8.77 -5.76 0.77
C LEU A 127 -9.96 -6.09 -0.12
N ILE A 128 -9.74 -6.74 -1.27
CA ILE A 128 -10.82 -7.20 -2.16
C ILE A 128 -11.76 -8.14 -1.41
N PHE A 129 -11.21 -9.12 -0.69
CA PHE A 129 -11.99 -10.06 0.11
C PHE A 129 -12.81 -9.39 1.22
N ARG A 130 -12.28 -8.34 1.85
CA ARG A 130 -12.94 -7.61 2.94
C ARG A 130 -13.99 -6.61 2.48
N HIS A 131 -14.02 -6.27 1.19
CA HIS A 131 -14.97 -5.31 0.61
C HIS A 131 -15.84 -5.96 -0.48
N PRO A 132 -16.57 -7.05 -0.19
CA PRO A 132 -17.46 -7.67 -1.18
C PRO A 132 -18.52 -6.69 -1.67
N HIS A 133 -18.92 -5.72 -0.84
CA HIS A 133 -19.88 -4.67 -1.24
C HIS A 133 -19.35 -3.72 -2.33
N VAL A 134 -18.03 -3.64 -2.53
CA VAL A 134 -17.41 -2.87 -3.62
C VAL A 134 -17.10 -3.77 -4.81
N PHE A 135 -16.52 -4.94 -4.57
CA PHE A 135 -15.98 -5.81 -5.64
C PHE A 135 -16.95 -6.88 -6.13
N LYS A 136 -18.07 -7.07 -5.44
CA LYS A 136 -19.16 -8.00 -5.76
C LYS A 136 -20.52 -7.39 -5.36
N PRO A 137 -20.88 -6.22 -5.91
CA PRO A 137 -22.06 -5.46 -5.50
C PRO A 137 -23.37 -6.25 -5.65
N GLU A 138 -23.40 -7.27 -6.50
CA GLU A 138 -24.49 -8.23 -6.69
C GLU A 138 -24.67 -9.24 -5.53
N GLU A 139 -23.62 -9.54 -4.76
CA GLU A 139 -23.66 -10.48 -3.63
C GLU A 139 -24.03 -9.78 -2.31
N LEU A 140 -23.62 -8.51 -2.15
CA LEU A 140 -23.84 -7.76 -0.93
C LEU A 140 -23.88 -6.26 -1.22
N THR A 141 -24.95 -5.59 -0.83
CA THR A 141 -25.05 -4.13 -0.87
C THR A 141 -25.06 -3.60 0.57
N LEU A 142 -24.14 -2.70 0.89
CA LEU A 142 -24.10 -1.98 2.16
C LEU A 142 -24.25 -0.48 1.84
N SER A 143 -25.11 0.21 2.58
CA SER A 143 -25.50 1.59 2.28
C SER A 143 -24.96 2.60 3.30
N THR A 144 -24.42 2.13 4.43
CA THR A 144 -23.87 3.01 5.48
C THR A 144 -22.46 2.60 5.92
N SER A 145 -21.67 3.56 6.41
CA SER A 145 -20.34 3.30 6.99
C SER A 145 -20.41 2.34 8.18
N GLN A 146 -21.48 2.41 8.97
CA GLN A 146 -21.70 1.51 10.09
C GLN A 146 -21.90 0.05 9.64
N GLU A 147 -22.72 -0.18 8.60
CA GLU A 147 -22.89 -1.50 8.01
C GLU A 147 -21.57 -2.07 7.45
N VAL A 148 -20.75 -1.21 6.83
CA VAL A 148 -19.41 -1.58 6.35
C VAL A 148 -18.51 -2.03 7.50
N LEU A 149 -18.47 -1.27 8.60
CA LEU A 149 -17.65 -1.61 9.78
C LEU A 149 -18.10 -2.93 10.43
N GLU A 150 -19.41 -3.12 10.59
CA GLU A 150 -19.97 -4.36 11.16
C GLU A 150 -19.67 -5.58 10.28
N ASN A 151 -19.80 -5.43 8.96
CA ASN A 151 -19.45 -6.48 8.02
C ASN A 151 -17.94 -6.76 8.02
N TRP A 152 -17.11 -5.72 8.15
CA TRP A 152 -15.66 -5.86 8.19
C TRP A 152 -15.19 -6.70 9.39
N GLU A 153 -15.72 -6.44 10.60
CA GLU A 153 -15.40 -7.26 11.77
C GLU A 153 -15.85 -8.71 11.60
N LYS A 154 -17.05 -8.95 11.05
CA LYS A 154 -17.53 -10.31 10.74
C LYS A 154 -16.60 -11.05 9.76
N ILE A 155 -16.07 -10.36 8.74
CA ILE A 155 -15.15 -10.95 7.77
C ILE A 155 -13.77 -11.24 8.40
N LYS A 156 -13.25 -10.36 9.25
CA LYS A 156 -11.99 -10.57 9.99
C LYS A 156 -12.04 -11.84 10.84
N ASP A 157 -13.17 -12.12 11.48
CA ASP A 157 -13.34 -13.33 12.29
C ASP A 157 -13.44 -14.61 11.46
N LYS A 158 -14.01 -14.56 10.25
CA LYS A 158 -14.01 -15.68 9.30
C LYS A 158 -12.58 -15.94 8.79
N GLU A 159 -11.85 -14.90 8.44
CA GLU A 159 -10.46 -14.97 7.95
C GLU A 159 -9.54 -15.64 8.99
N LYS A 160 -9.60 -15.22 10.26
CA LYS A 160 -8.81 -15.83 11.36
C LYS A 160 -9.08 -17.33 11.53
N ARG A 161 -10.33 -17.77 11.33
CA ARG A 161 -10.70 -19.20 11.43
C ARG A 161 -10.10 -20.00 10.27
N ILE A 162 -10.17 -19.48 9.05
CA ILE A 162 -9.59 -20.14 7.86
C ILE A 162 -8.06 -20.26 7.99
N GLN A 163 -7.38 -19.20 8.44
CA GLN A 163 -5.93 -19.22 8.65
C GLN A 163 -5.51 -20.22 9.74
N LYS A 164 -6.28 -20.36 10.82
CA LYS A 164 -6.01 -21.36 11.87
C LYS A 164 -6.14 -22.79 11.36
N ILE A 165 -7.14 -23.08 10.53
CA ILE A 165 -7.33 -24.42 9.95
C ILE A 165 -6.13 -24.79 9.07
N HIS A 166 -5.65 -23.86 8.24
CA HIS A 166 -4.53 -24.08 7.32
C HIS A 166 -3.17 -24.28 8.03
N LEU A 167 -2.99 -23.78 9.25
CA LEU A 167 -1.78 -23.99 10.06
C LEU A 167 -1.83 -25.27 10.91
N SER A 168 -2.99 -25.96 10.93
CA SER A 168 -3.23 -27.17 11.73
C SER A 168 -3.41 -28.44 10.87
N SER A 169 -3.23 -28.33 9.56
CA SER A 169 -3.24 -29.41 8.56
C SER A 169 -1.87 -29.54 7.93
#